data_AF-A0A9X2BE78-F1
#
_entry.id   AF-A0A9X2BE78-F1
#
_cell.length_a   1.000
_cell.length_b   1.000
_cell.length_c   1.000
_cell.angle_alpha   90.00
_cell.angle_beta   90.00
_cell.angle_gamma   90.00
#
_symmetry.space_group_name_H-M   'P 1'
#
loop_
_entity.id
_entity.type
_entity.pdbx_description
1 polymer ?
#
loop_
_entity_poly.entity_id
_entity_poly.type
_entity_poly.pdbx_seq_one_letter_code
_entity_poly.pdbx_strand_id
1 'polypeptide(L)'
;MDWVHWQEQVQKTAFLQPLIGTETPSVTADGERLCFSFVNKYNGSERMTMLTGRMDDLHEVFGGQQRLSDLIRLKRVTFTGTYREQLKLESLLFLCKLES
;
A
#
# COMPACT_ATOMS: atom_id res chain seq x y z
N MET A 1 12.26 -1.47 5.39
CA MET A 1 11.96 -2.07 4.07
C MET A 1 11.95 -0.94 3.07
N ASP A 2 12.63 -1.09 1.94
CA ASP A 2 12.62 -0.09 0.85
C ASP A 2 11.27 -0.18 0.09
N TRP A 3 10.70 0.96 -0.31
CA TRP A 3 9.44 1.03 -1.07
C TRP A 3 9.51 0.22 -2.37
N VAL A 4 10.68 0.23 -3.01
CA VAL A 4 10.97 -0.57 -4.21
C VAL A 4 10.91 -2.07 -3.90
N HIS A 5 11.46 -2.47 -2.75
CA HIS A 5 11.45 -3.87 -2.34
C HIS A 5 10.02 -4.40 -2.10
N TRP A 6 9.15 -3.59 -1.50
CA TRP A 6 7.75 -3.97 -1.33
C TRP A 6 7.02 -4.17 -2.66
N GLN A 7 7.24 -3.28 -3.64
CA GLN A 7 6.64 -3.43 -4.98
C GLN A 7 7.03 -4.77 -5.60
N GLU A 8 8.32 -5.13 -5.50
CA GLU A 8 8.82 -6.40 -6.00
C GLU A 8 8.22 -7.60 -5.26
N GLN A 9 8.12 -7.54 -3.92
CA GLN A 9 7.51 -8.59 -3.12
C GLN A 9 6.05 -8.77 -3.53
N VAL A 10 5.24 -7.71 -3.49
CA VAL A 10 3.84 -7.72 -3.93
C VAL A 10 3.70 -8.39 -5.30
N GLN A 11 4.55 -8.02 -6.26
CA GLN A 11 4.48 -8.55 -7.62
C GLN A 11 4.89 -10.04 -7.74
N LYS A 12 5.86 -10.50 -6.93
CA LYS A 12 6.45 -11.84 -7.01
C LYS A 12 5.77 -12.87 -6.11
N THR A 13 5.09 -12.44 -5.04
CA THR A 13 4.44 -13.33 -4.08
C THR A 13 3.18 -13.97 -4.67
N ALA A 14 3.19 -15.30 -4.82
CA ALA A 14 2.11 -16.04 -5.49
C ALA A 14 0.76 -15.94 -4.77
N PHE A 15 0.74 -15.97 -3.43
CA PHE A 15 -0.51 -15.91 -2.67
C PHE A 15 -1.15 -14.52 -2.62
N LEU A 16 -0.43 -13.47 -3.06
CA LEU A 16 -0.97 -12.11 -3.20
C LEU A 16 -1.66 -11.88 -4.55
N GLN A 17 -1.46 -12.77 -5.52
CA GLN A 17 -2.06 -12.65 -6.85
C GLN A 17 -3.59 -12.50 -6.84
N PRO A 18 -4.36 -13.13 -5.94
CA PRO A 18 -5.80 -12.88 -5.85
C PRO A 18 -6.18 -11.43 -5.49
N LEU A 19 -5.32 -10.70 -4.79
CA LEU A 19 -5.55 -9.30 -4.39
C LEU A 19 -5.10 -8.30 -5.47
N ILE A 20 -4.04 -8.62 -6.20
CA ILE A 20 -3.41 -7.76 -7.21
C ILE A 20 -4.02 -8.01 -8.60
N GLY A 21 -4.32 -9.28 -8.92
CA GLY A 21 -4.79 -9.71 -10.21
C GLY A 21 -3.76 -9.43 -11.31
N THR A 22 -4.12 -8.53 -12.22
CA THR A 22 -3.29 -8.19 -13.40
C THR A 22 -2.71 -6.78 -13.31
N GLU A 23 -2.75 -6.19 -12.12
CA GLU A 23 -2.22 -4.86 -11.87
C GLU A 23 -0.72 -4.92 -11.56
N THR A 24 0.01 -3.88 -11.95
CA THR A 24 1.38 -3.62 -11.51
C THR A 24 1.33 -2.59 -10.38
N PRO A 25 1.79 -2.95 -9.16
CA PRO A 25 1.87 -2.02 -8.05
C PRO A 25 3.07 -1.07 -8.22
N SER A 26 2.90 0.19 -7.82
CA SER A 26 4.00 1.14 -7.63
C SER A 26 3.73 2.01 -6.41
N VAL A 27 4.79 2.55 -5.84
CA VAL A 27 4.79 3.41 -4.65
C VAL A 27 5.73 4.57 -4.91
N THR A 28 5.25 5.78 -4.69
CA THR A 28 6.07 6.99 -4.69
C THR A 28 5.92 7.70 -3.35
N ALA A 29 6.99 8.35 -2.92
CA ALA A 29 7.03 9.12 -1.68
C ALA A 29 7.37 10.58 -2.01
N ASP A 30 6.57 11.52 -1.49
CA ASP A 30 6.78 12.95 -1.63
C ASP A 30 6.49 13.66 -0.30
N GLY A 31 7.56 13.96 0.44
CA GLY A 31 7.47 14.56 1.77
C GLY A 31 6.60 13.73 2.72
N GLU A 32 5.47 14.29 3.14
CA GLU A 32 4.52 13.65 4.07
C GLU A 32 3.45 12.78 3.38
N ARG A 33 3.73 12.30 2.16
CA ARG A 33 2.77 11.58 1.33
C ARG A 33 3.39 10.31 0.74
N LEU A 34 2.61 9.22 0.79
CA LEU A 34 2.86 8.00 0.03
C LEU A 34 1.72 7.79 -0.94
N CYS A 35 2.04 7.67 -2.23
CA CYS A 35 1.09 7.39 -3.29
C CYS A 35 1.29 5.95 -3.77
N PHE A 36 0.23 5.14 -3.69
CA PHE A 36 0.21 3.76 -4.18
C PHE A 36 -0.60 3.72 -5.47
N SER A 37 0.02 3.27 -6.56
CA SER A 37 -0.65 3.09 -7.84
C SER A 37 -0.77 1.61 -8.19
N PHE A 38 -1.89 1.25 -8.81
CA PHE A 38 -2.11 -0.08 -9.38
C PHE A 38 -2.52 0.09 -10.84
N VAL A 39 -1.60 -0.24 -11.75
CA VAL A 39 -1.81 -0.07 -13.20
C VAL A 39 -2.19 -1.40 -13.83
N ASN A 40 -3.36 -1.48 -14.45
CA ASN A 40 -3.80 -2.69 -15.14
C ASN A 40 -2.98 -2.92 -16.42
N LYS A 41 -2.37 -4.10 -16.55
CA LYS A 41 -1.49 -4.45 -17.67
C LYS A 41 -2.17 -4.53 -19.04
N TYR A 42 -3.50 -4.71 -19.10
CA TYR A 42 -4.23 -4.88 -20.35
C TYR A 42 -4.76 -3.58 -20.94
N ASN A 43 -5.32 -2.70 -20.11
CA ASN A 43 -5.99 -1.48 -20.56
C ASN A 43 -5.28 -0.19 -20.10
N GLY A 44 -4.19 -0.31 -19.33
CA GLY A 44 -3.44 0.82 -18.79
C GLY A 44 -4.19 1.64 -17.74
N SER A 45 -5.38 1.21 -17.29
CA SER A 45 -6.15 1.96 -16.31
C SER A 45 -5.40 1.96 -14.98
N GLU A 46 -5.21 3.15 -14.41
CA GLU A 46 -4.52 3.34 -13.14
C GLU A 46 -5.53 3.62 -12.02
N ARG A 47 -5.32 2.96 -10.88
CA ARG A 47 -5.96 3.32 -9.61
C ARG A 47 -4.90 3.83 -8.67
N MET A 48 -5.13 5.01 -8.09
CA MET A 48 -4.24 5.61 -7.12
C MET A 48 -4.91 5.75 -5.77
N THR A 49 -4.19 5.40 -4.72
CA THR A 49 -4.54 5.73 -3.34
C THR A 49 -3.39 6.50 -2.70
N MET A 50 -3.72 7.36 -1.74
CA MET A 50 -2.74 8.21 -1.08
C MET A 50 -2.85 8.09 0.43
N LEU A 51 -1.72 7.92 1.09
CA LEU A 51 -1.56 8.09 2.53
C LEU A 51 -0.89 9.44 2.79
N THR A 52 -1.43 10.22 3.72
CA THR A 52 -0.83 11.46 4.18
C THR A 52 -0.71 11.44 5.69
N GLY A 53 0.47 11.75 6.22
CA GLY A 53 0.75 11.73 7.65
C GLY A 53 2.24 11.94 7.92
N ARG A 54 2.61 11.94 9.20
CA ARG A 54 4.01 12.03 9.61
C ARG A 54 4.80 10.84 9.05
N MET A 55 6.07 11.04 8.68
CA MET A 55 6.90 9.96 8.15
C MET A 55 7.01 8.77 9.10
N ASP A 56 7.14 9.01 10.40
CA ASP A 56 7.19 7.93 11.39
C ASP A 56 5.92 7.07 11.32
N ASP A 57 4.75 7.70 11.21
CA ASP A 57 3.45 7.03 11.13
C ASP A 57 3.31 6.24 9.82
N LEU A 58 3.77 6.81 8.69
CA LEU A 58 3.75 6.12 7.40
C LEU A 58 4.72 4.92 7.38
N HIS A 59 5.88 5.06 8.04
CA HIS A 59 6.83 3.97 8.22
C HIS A 59 6.28 2.87 9.15
N GLU A 60 5.56 3.22 10.22
CA GLU A 60 4.89 2.26 11.13
C GLU A 60 3.83 1.42 10.39
N VAL A 61 3.07 2.05 9.49
CA VAL A 61 2.08 1.34 8.65
C VAL A 61 2.78 0.40 7.68
N PHE A 62 3.82 0.89 7.02
CA PHE A 62 4.50 0.14 5.98
C PHE A 62 5.34 -1.02 6.53
N GLY A 63 6.02 -0.83 7.66
CA GLY A 63 6.73 -1.91 8.35
C GLY A 63 5.79 -2.87 9.10
N GLY A 64 4.47 -2.65 9.02
CA GLY A 64 3.45 -3.46 9.68
C GLY A 64 3.60 -3.47 11.19
N GLN A 65 4.10 -2.39 11.80
CA GLN A 65 4.09 -2.17 13.25
C GLN A 65 2.72 -1.68 13.71
N GLN A 66 2.02 -0.94 12.86
CA GLN A 66 0.66 -0.45 13.09
C GLN A 66 -0.25 -0.82 11.92
N ARG A 67 -1.53 -1.02 12.22
CA ARG A 67 -2.56 -1.19 11.18
C ARG A 67 -2.93 0.17 10.60
N LEU A 68 -3.13 0.21 9.29
CA LEU A 68 -3.56 1.44 8.61
C LEU A 68 -4.90 1.93 9.17
N SER A 69 -5.85 1.02 9.40
CA SER A 69 -7.15 1.34 10.00
C SER A 69 -7.04 1.98 11.40
N ASP A 70 -6.09 1.54 12.22
CA ASP A 70 -5.86 2.11 13.55
C ASP A 70 -5.30 3.54 13.46
N LEU A 71 -4.32 3.79 12.59
CA LEU A 71 -3.76 5.14 12.42
C LEU A 71 -4.77 6.12 11.78
N ILE A 72 -5.64 5.65 10.90
CA ILE A 72 -6.76 6.45 10.37
C ILE A 72 -7.74 6.81 11.49
N ARG A 73 -8.13 5.83 12.32
CA ARG A 73 -9.05 6.06 13.45
C ARG A 73 -8.49 7.07 14.45
N LEU A 74 -7.18 7.03 14.68
CA LEU A 74 -6.45 7.97 15.54
C LEU A 74 -6.19 9.34 14.89
N LYS A 75 -6.62 9.55 13.63
CA LYS A 75 -6.36 10.77 12.83
C LYS A 75 -4.88 11.11 12.66
N ARG A 76 -4.02 10.08 12.72
CA ARG A 76 -2.57 10.18 12.50
C ARG A 76 -2.20 10.07 11.02
N VAL A 77 -2.99 9.30 10.28
CA VAL A 77 -2.87 9.11 8.84
C VAL A 77 -4.21 9.40 8.17
N THR A 78 -4.18 10.07 7.03
CA THR A 78 -5.34 10.26 6.15
C THR A 78 -5.18 9.37 4.93
N PHE A 79 -6.25 8.67 4.55
CA PHE A 79 -6.30 7.85 3.33
C PHE A 79 -7.22 8.50 2.30
N THR A 80 -6.78 8.57 1.05
CA THR A 80 -7.58 9.01 -0.10
C THR A 80 -7.89 7.81 -1.00
N GLY A 81 -9.17 7.53 -1.20
CA GLY A 81 -9.68 6.42 -1.99
C GLY A 81 -10.98 5.87 -1.41
N THR A 82 -11.47 4.78 -1.98
CA THR A 82 -12.61 4.03 -1.46
C THR A 82 -12.22 3.12 -0.29
N TYR A 83 -13.18 2.77 0.57
CA TYR A 83 -12.95 1.82 1.65
C TYR A 83 -12.46 0.45 1.16
N ARG A 84 -12.91 0.02 -0.03
CA ARG A 84 -12.43 -1.21 -0.67
C ARG A 84 -10.94 -1.15 -0.98
N GLU A 85 -10.47 -0.02 -1.48
CA GLU A 85 -9.06 0.19 -1.78
C GLU A 85 -8.22 0.30 -0.51
N GLN A 86 -8.78 0.89 0.56
CA GLN A 86 -8.15 0.88 1.89
C GLN A 86 -7.93 -0.56 2.38
N LEU A 87 -8.97 -1.40 2.34
CA LEU A 87 -8.88 -2.80 2.76
C LEU A 87 -7.86 -3.60 1.93
N LYS A 88 -7.85 -3.37 0.61
CA LYS A 88 -6.86 -3.99 -0.29
C LYS A 88 -5.44 -3.57 0.11
N LEU A 89 -5.20 -2.26 0.27
CA LEU A 89 -3.88 -1.75 0.64
C LEU A 89 -3.42 -2.30 1.99
N GLU A 90 -4.28 -2.24 3.00
CA GLU A 90 -3.98 -2.75 4.34
C GLU A 90 -3.66 -4.25 4.34
N SER A 91 -4.40 -5.04 3.54
CA SER A 91 -4.13 -6.46 3.37
C SER A 91 -2.78 -6.72 2.71
N LEU A 92 -2.43 -5.97 1.65
CA LEU A 92 -1.15 -6.10 0.97
C LEU A 92 0.02 -5.73 1.88
N LEU A 93 -0.09 -4.63 2.62
CA LEU A 93 0.92 -4.20 3.59
C LEU A 93 1.15 -5.25 4.69
N PHE A 94 0.07 -5.83 5.23
CA PHE A 94 0.17 -6.86 6.25
C PHE A 94 0.77 -8.16 5.73
N LEU A 95 0.31 -8.64 4.56
CA LEU A 95 0.68 -9.95 4.04
C LEU A 95 2.08 -9.98 3.44
N CYS A 96 2.59 -8.89 2.83
CA CYS A 96 3.97 -8.82 2.35
C CYS A 96 5.01 -8.99 3.46
N LYS A 97 4.69 -8.58 4.68
CA LYS A 97 5.57 -8.75 5.83
C LYS A 97 5.77 -10.22 6.24
N LEU A 98 4.80 -11.10 5.97
CA LEU A 98 4.89 -12.51 6.35
C LEU A 98 5.95 -13.29 5.55
N GLU A 99 6.43 -12.75 4.42
CA GLU A 99 7.53 -13.33 3.62
C GLU A 99 8.90 -12.68 3.85
N SER A 100 9.00 -11.73 4.79
CA SER A 100 10.22 -10.95 5.06
C SER A 100 11.03 -11.47 6.25
#